data_AF-A0A363TSX9-F1
#
_entry.id   AF-A0A363TSX9-F1
#
_cell.length_a   1.000
_cell.length_b   1.000
_cell.length_c   1.000
_cell.angle_alpha   90.00
_cell.angle_beta   90.00
_cell.angle_gamma   90.00
#
_symmetry.space_group_name_H-M   'P 1'
#
loop_
_entity.id
_entity.type
_entity.pdbx_description
1 polymer ?
#
loop_
_entity_poly.entity_id
_entity_poly.type
_entity_poly.pdbx_seq_one_letter_code
_entity_poly.pdbx_strand_id
1 'polypeptide(L)'
;MPFPVNRKPYDPRQPRVPKGYSGGGRWTDGDDHGEAAKRSEEPSREADTADSEPFIDRAAGAVVRSEYATPDHEGWNERHTVTLRDGSTYVFEDWGRIQRVYRNGEPAGTIEWTESGPVQQPLLQNVYAGRPQPGRVGILAAALSLWRALNAARHWSEGGKFAALTFDARALRAGDEKGALPAAKALTEEEIRNYCKKVDTVQRLLDAAANDVNALNRPMTPQQYGTKVHVGTARGVSGDSNLRAEPSLRKILQADPSMTEAQAEKSMEAPYGERGTIRIDVLENVDGRSKLICVYDIKTGDTRLTEARIREIARIVALRYPGSDRIIIIESRPRILRRLK
;
A
#
# COMPACT_ATOMS: atom_id res chain seq x y z
N MET A 1 -47.40 -28.45 10.82
CA MET A 1 -46.25 -29.37 10.75
C MET A 1 -45.02 -28.64 11.27
N PRO A 2 -44.35 -29.08 12.34
CA PRO A 2 -43.13 -28.46 12.83
C PRO A 2 -41.88 -29.16 12.23
N PHE A 3 -40.87 -28.39 11.83
CA PHE A 3 -39.57 -28.89 11.41
C PHE A 3 -38.77 -29.40 12.63
N PRO A 4 -38.11 -30.58 12.56
CA PRO A 4 -37.24 -31.03 13.65
C PRO A 4 -35.90 -30.28 13.60
N VAL A 5 -35.60 -29.54 14.66
CA VAL A 5 -34.26 -28.96 14.90
C VAL A 5 -33.44 -30.04 15.60
N ASN A 6 -32.64 -30.78 14.85
CA ASN A 6 -31.69 -31.73 15.41
C ASN A 6 -30.34 -31.05 15.59
N ARG A 7 -30.13 -30.35 16.71
CA ARG A 7 -28.80 -29.86 17.11
C ARG A 7 -28.23 -30.82 18.14
N LYS A 8 -27.26 -31.64 17.74
CA LYS A 8 -26.44 -32.40 18.70
C LYS A 8 -25.76 -31.40 19.66
N PRO A 9 -25.82 -31.62 20.99
CA PRO A 9 -25.12 -30.77 21.94
C PRO A 9 -23.59 -30.88 21.75
N TYR A 10 -22.89 -29.77 21.96
CA TYR A 10 -21.45 -29.63 21.84
C TYR A 10 -20.72 -30.59 22.79
N ASP A 11 -19.89 -31.49 22.23
CA ASP A 11 -18.96 -32.34 23.00
C ASP A 11 -17.52 -31.84 22.81
N PRO A 12 -16.88 -31.29 23.85
CA PRO A 12 -15.50 -30.78 23.77
C PRO A 12 -14.45 -31.87 23.54
N ARG A 13 -14.80 -33.17 23.60
CA ARG A 13 -13.90 -34.29 23.36
C ARG A 13 -14.04 -34.90 21.95
N GLN A 14 -14.94 -34.38 21.11
CA GLN A 14 -15.09 -34.90 19.75
C GLN A 14 -13.80 -34.68 18.92
N PRO A 15 -13.29 -35.71 18.22
CA PRO A 15 -12.06 -35.61 17.44
C PRO A 15 -12.14 -34.55 16.34
N ARG A 16 -11.01 -33.89 16.07
CA ARG A 16 -10.85 -32.91 15.01
C ARG A 16 -9.82 -33.39 14.01
N VAL A 17 -10.00 -33.01 12.74
CA VAL A 17 -8.96 -33.21 11.73
C VAL A 17 -7.69 -32.45 12.17
N PRO A 18 -6.52 -33.12 12.25
CA PRO A 18 -5.27 -32.49 12.64
C PRO A 18 -4.88 -31.31 11.75
N LYS A 19 -4.17 -30.33 12.32
CA LYS A 19 -3.67 -29.16 11.58
C LYS A 19 -2.64 -29.63 10.53
N GLY A 20 -2.83 -29.24 9.27
CA GLY A 20 -1.95 -29.62 8.15
C GLY A 20 -2.60 -30.51 7.08
N TYR A 21 -3.83 -30.95 7.28
CA TYR A 21 -4.61 -31.69 6.29
C TYR A 21 -5.75 -30.83 5.73
N SER A 22 -6.28 -31.20 4.56
CA SER A 22 -7.30 -30.44 3.79
C SER A 22 -8.61 -30.16 4.55
N GLY A 23 -8.83 -30.78 5.72
CA GLY A 23 -9.96 -30.53 6.62
C GLY A 23 -9.60 -29.98 8.01
N GLY A 24 -8.36 -29.52 8.23
CA GLY A 24 -7.82 -29.18 9.55
C GLY A 24 -8.73 -28.28 10.40
N GLY A 25 -9.04 -28.72 11.62
CA GLY A 25 -9.90 -28.01 12.58
C GLY A 25 -11.41 -28.31 12.46
N ARG A 26 -11.84 -28.99 11.39
CA ARG A 26 -13.23 -29.48 11.24
C ARG A 26 -13.48 -30.70 12.13
N TRP A 27 -14.74 -30.84 12.57
CA TRP A 27 -15.22 -32.02 13.27
C TRP A 27 -15.31 -33.18 12.27
N THR A 28 -14.83 -34.36 12.65
CA THR A 28 -15.07 -35.58 11.86
C THR A 28 -16.34 -36.23 12.37
N ASP A 29 -17.30 -36.47 11.48
CA ASP A 29 -18.41 -37.38 11.72
C ASP A 29 -17.81 -38.78 11.59
N GLY A 30 -17.45 -39.39 12.72
CA GLY A 30 -16.81 -40.69 12.72
C GLY A 30 -17.81 -41.77 12.38
N ASP A 31 -18.01 -42.05 11.08
CA ASP A 31 -18.58 -43.29 10.56
C ASP A 31 -18.17 -43.44 9.08
N ASP A 32 -17.39 -44.48 8.81
CA ASP A 32 -16.81 -44.89 7.53
C ASP A 32 -17.66 -46.01 6.92
N HIS A 33 -18.04 -45.92 5.63
CA HIS A 33 -18.35 -47.04 4.71
C HIS A 33 -18.67 -46.51 3.29
N GLY A 34 -17.93 -46.99 2.28
CA GLY A 34 -18.10 -46.62 0.87
C GLY A 34 -18.99 -47.56 0.05
N GLU A 35 -19.39 -47.14 -1.16
CA GLU A 35 -19.30 -47.84 -2.47
C GLU A 35 -19.98 -46.99 -3.58
N ALA A 36 -19.72 -47.32 -4.84
CA ALA A 36 -19.50 -46.42 -5.96
C ALA A 36 -20.67 -46.15 -6.95
N ALA A 37 -20.38 -45.20 -7.84
CA ALA A 37 -20.79 -45.09 -9.26
C ALA A 37 -22.00 -44.19 -9.61
N LYS A 38 -21.68 -43.03 -10.21
CA LYS A 38 -22.00 -42.73 -11.62
C LYS A 38 -21.18 -41.53 -12.12
N ARG A 39 -20.48 -41.77 -13.23
CA ARG A 39 -19.70 -40.83 -14.01
C ARG A 39 -20.65 -39.85 -14.72
N SER A 40 -20.53 -38.56 -14.40
CA SER A 40 -20.97 -37.46 -15.26
C SER A 40 -20.07 -36.26 -14.97
N GLU A 41 -19.30 -35.89 -15.98
CA GLU A 41 -18.55 -34.64 -16.16
C GLU A 41 -17.40 -34.39 -15.17
N GLU A 42 -16.18 -34.45 -15.71
CA GLU A 42 -14.98 -33.94 -15.04
C GLU A 42 -15.21 -32.47 -14.64
N PRO A 43 -15.05 -32.08 -13.36
CA PRO A 43 -14.82 -30.69 -13.06
C PRO A 43 -13.45 -30.34 -13.64
N SER A 44 -13.43 -29.29 -14.45
CA SER A 44 -12.22 -28.56 -14.82
C SER A 44 -11.27 -28.44 -13.62
N ARG A 45 -9.96 -28.56 -13.89
CA ARG A 45 -8.91 -28.13 -12.96
C ARG A 45 -9.14 -26.67 -12.56
N GLU A 46 -9.85 -26.40 -11.49
CA GLU A 46 -10.15 -25.03 -11.04
C GLU A 46 -10.22 -24.98 -9.51
N ALA A 47 -9.06 -24.75 -8.88
CA ALA A 47 -8.84 -23.60 -8.00
C ALA A 47 -7.35 -23.51 -7.61
N ASP A 48 -6.47 -23.17 -8.56
CA ASP A 48 -5.05 -22.87 -8.29
C ASP A 48 -4.86 -21.42 -7.76
N THR A 49 -5.97 -20.71 -7.51
CA THR A 49 -5.98 -19.31 -7.08
C THR A 49 -7.08 -19.08 -6.03
N ALA A 50 -6.79 -18.21 -5.06
CA ALA A 50 -7.78 -17.70 -4.13
C ALA A 50 -8.17 -16.27 -4.53
N ASP A 51 -9.46 -16.05 -4.79
CA ASP A 51 -9.99 -14.75 -5.19
C ASP A 51 -10.50 -13.97 -3.97
N SER A 52 -10.21 -12.68 -3.94
CA SER A 52 -10.80 -11.76 -2.98
C SER A 52 -12.09 -11.12 -3.51
N GLU A 53 -13.01 -10.81 -2.60
CA GLU A 53 -14.14 -9.94 -2.90
C GLU A 53 -13.66 -8.61 -3.52
N PRO A 54 -14.32 -8.11 -4.58
CA PRO A 54 -13.90 -6.90 -5.26
C PRO A 54 -13.98 -5.69 -4.31
N PHE A 55 -12.91 -4.92 -4.26
CA PHE A 55 -12.89 -3.63 -3.59
C PHE A 55 -13.41 -2.53 -4.54
N ILE A 56 -14.38 -1.75 -4.08
CA ILE A 56 -14.94 -0.63 -4.84
C ILE A 56 -14.31 0.68 -4.37
N ASP A 57 -13.41 1.24 -5.18
CA ASP A 57 -12.85 2.57 -4.95
C ASP A 57 -13.85 3.64 -5.42
N ARG A 58 -14.76 4.04 -4.53
CA ARG A 58 -15.77 5.07 -4.82
C ARG A 58 -15.16 6.42 -5.19
N ALA A 59 -13.94 6.73 -4.72
CA ALA A 59 -13.32 8.02 -5.00
C ALA A 59 -12.81 8.10 -6.45
N ALA A 60 -12.31 7.00 -7.00
CA ALA A 60 -11.89 6.91 -8.40
C ALA A 60 -13.00 6.39 -9.35
N GLY A 61 -14.08 5.82 -8.80
CA GLY A 61 -15.04 5.04 -9.57
C GLY A 61 -14.42 3.78 -10.18
N ALA A 62 -13.47 3.17 -9.47
CA ALA A 62 -12.71 2.02 -9.93
C ALA A 62 -13.07 0.75 -9.14
N VAL A 63 -12.81 -0.41 -9.75
CA VAL A 63 -12.97 -1.72 -9.12
C VAL A 63 -11.60 -2.39 -9.06
N VAL A 64 -11.25 -2.93 -7.90
CA VAL A 64 -10.01 -3.69 -7.70
C VAL A 64 -10.36 -5.13 -7.34
N ARG A 65 -9.84 -6.09 -8.11
CA ARG A 65 -9.91 -7.53 -7.81
C ARG A 65 -8.51 -8.03 -7.53
N SER A 66 -8.34 -8.77 -6.43
CA SER A 66 -7.06 -9.39 -6.09
C SER A 66 -7.20 -10.89 -6.10
N GLU A 67 -6.21 -11.54 -6.70
CA GLU A 67 -6.06 -12.98 -6.82
C GLU A 67 -4.73 -13.35 -6.16
N TYR A 68 -4.71 -14.47 -5.43
CA TYR A 68 -3.53 -14.98 -4.74
C TYR A 68 -3.23 -16.38 -5.23
N ALA A 69 -2.00 -16.58 -5.73
CA ALA A 69 -1.59 -17.86 -6.26
C ALA A 69 -1.33 -18.85 -5.14
N THR A 70 -1.61 -20.13 -5.37
CA THR A 70 -1.15 -21.19 -4.47
C THR A 70 0.38 -21.30 -4.49
N PRO A 71 1.02 -21.86 -3.44
CA PRO A 71 2.49 -21.92 -3.36
C PRO A 71 3.18 -22.64 -4.53
N ASP A 72 2.47 -23.50 -5.24
CA ASP A 72 2.91 -24.28 -6.39
C ASP A 72 2.65 -23.58 -7.74
N HIS A 73 1.97 -22.43 -7.75
CA HIS A 73 1.70 -21.69 -8.97
C HIS A 73 3.00 -21.10 -9.55
N GLU A 74 3.33 -21.47 -10.78
CA GLU A 74 4.46 -20.93 -11.52
C GLU A 74 4.10 -19.58 -12.17
N GLY A 75 4.79 -18.50 -11.80
CA GLY A 75 4.82 -17.25 -12.55
C GLY A 75 4.43 -15.97 -11.79
N TRP A 76 3.52 -16.04 -10.83
CA TRP A 76 3.12 -14.89 -9.98
C TRP A 76 2.65 -15.37 -8.60
N ASN A 77 2.77 -14.50 -7.61
CA ASN A 77 2.32 -14.73 -6.23
C ASN A 77 1.00 -14.01 -5.94
N GLU A 78 0.91 -12.74 -6.36
CA GLU A 78 -0.28 -11.91 -6.19
C GLU A 78 -0.56 -11.19 -7.50
N ARG A 79 -1.84 -11.10 -7.88
CA ARG A 79 -2.28 -10.37 -9.06
C ARG A 79 -3.43 -9.46 -8.69
N HIS A 80 -3.34 -8.22 -9.13
CA HIS A 80 -4.37 -7.22 -8.89
C HIS A 80 -4.85 -6.60 -10.20
N THR A 81 -6.13 -6.79 -10.51
CA THR A 81 -6.78 -6.17 -11.66
C THR A 81 -7.56 -4.95 -11.20
N VAL A 82 -7.19 -3.79 -11.75
CA VAL A 82 -7.85 -2.50 -11.51
C VAL A 82 -8.59 -2.07 -12.78
N THR A 83 -9.91 -1.97 -12.70
CA THR A 83 -10.74 -1.44 -13.79
C THR A 83 -11.15 -0.01 -13.44
N LEU A 84 -10.70 0.96 -14.23
CA LEU A 84 -11.04 2.37 -14.06
C LEU A 84 -12.43 2.67 -14.64
N ARG A 85 -12.95 3.86 -14.30
CA ARG A 85 -14.28 4.31 -14.73
C ARG A 85 -14.45 4.40 -16.24
N ASP A 86 -13.37 4.66 -16.98
CA ASP A 86 -13.36 4.71 -18.44
C ASP A 86 -13.31 3.31 -19.10
N GLY A 87 -13.33 2.24 -18.30
CA GLY A 87 -13.24 0.85 -18.75
C GLY A 87 -11.81 0.38 -19.00
N SER A 88 -10.80 1.25 -18.88
CA SER A 88 -9.40 0.81 -18.97
C SER A 88 -9.03 -0.12 -17.83
N THR A 89 -8.27 -1.16 -18.14
CA THR A 89 -7.83 -2.16 -17.16
C THR A 89 -6.33 -2.08 -16.96
N TYR A 90 -5.92 -2.23 -15.71
CA TYR A 90 -4.53 -2.32 -15.30
C TYR A 90 -4.35 -3.58 -14.48
N VAL A 91 -3.31 -4.35 -14.78
CA VAL A 91 -2.95 -5.54 -14.01
C VAL A 91 -1.59 -5.31 -13.37
N PHE A 92 -1.54 -5.42 -12.05
CA PHE A 92 -0.31 -5.42 -11.26
C PHE A 92 -0.04 -6.86 -10.83
N GLU A 93 0.97 -7.47 -11.43
CA GLU A 93 1.34 -8.86 -11.19
C GLU A 93 2.66 -8.90 -10.42
N ASP A 94 2.60 -9.39 -9.19
CA ASP A 94 3.72 -9.50 -8.27
C ASP A 94 4.33 -10.91 -8.31
N TRP A 95 5.63 -10.98 -8.51
CA TRP A 95 6.44 -12.20 -8.40
C TRP A 95 7.69 -11.93 -7.59
N GLY A 96 7.68 -12.34 -6.32
CA GLY A 96 8.72 -11.99 -5.35
C GLY A 96 9.00 -10.48 -5.33
N ARG A 97 10.21 -10.08 -5.77
CA ARG A 97 10.66 -8.68 -5.80
C ARG A 97 10.26 -7.93 -7.09
N ILE A 98 9.64 -8.59 -8.06
CA ILE A 98 9.28 -7.99 -9.35
C ILE A 98 7.78 -7.71 -9.36
N GLN A 99 7.39 -6.54 -9.87
CA GLN A 99 6.02 -6.21 -10.21
C GLN A 99 5.95 -5.87 -11.70
N ARG A 100 5.17 -6.64 -12.46
CA ARG A 100 4.86 -6.33 -13.86
C ARG A 100 3.53 -5.59 -13.92
N VAL A 101 3.49 -4.55 -14.76
CA VAL A 101 2.27 -3.76 -14.96
C VAL A 101 1.83 -3.89 -16.40
N TYR A 102 0.57 -4.25 -16.59
CA TYR A 102 -0.07 -4.34 -17.90
C TYR A 102 -1.21 -3.33 -17.98
N ARG A 103 -1.48 -2.81 -19.18
CA ARG A 103 -2.62 -1.95 -19.49
C ARG A 103 -3.39 -2.56 -20.65
N ASN A 104 -4.67 -2.88 -20.43
CA ASN A 104 -5.51 -3.55 -21.44
C ASN A 104 -4.84 -4.80 -22.05
N GLY A 105 -4.09 -5.57 -21.24
CA GLY A 105 -3.35 -6.76 -21.68
C GLY A 105 -1.94 -6.50 -22.23
N GLU A 106 -1.57 -5.26 -22.54
CA GLU A 106 -0.26 -4.92 -23.08
C GLU A 106 0.74 -4.54 -21.97
N PRO A 107 2.03 -4.92 -22.05
CA PRO A 107 3.04 -4.51 -21.07
C PRO A 107 3.18 -2.99 -20.98
N ALA A 108 2.98 -2.44 -19.79
CA ALA A 108 3.11 -1.00 -19.49
C ALA A 108 4.36 -0.66 -18.69
N GLY A 109 4.92 -1.63 -17.96
CA GLY A 109 6.10 -1.41 -17.14
C GLY A 109 6.53 -2.62 -16.31
N THR A 110 7.73 -2.54 -15.76
CA THR A 110 8.21 -3.48 -14.73
C THR A 110 8.95 -2.70 -13.66
N ILE A 111 8.67 -3.02 -12.41
CA ILE A 111 9.32 -2.47 -11.22
C ILE A 111 10.00 -3.61 -10.49
N GLU A 112 11.26 -3.44 -10.13
CA GLU A 112 11.99 -4.35 -9.26
C GLU A 112 12.24 -3.68 -7.89
N TRP A 113 11.83 -4.34 -6.83
CA TRP A 113 12.03 -3.91 -5.45
C TRP A 113 13.42 -4.31 -4.98
N THR A 114 14.45 -3.55 -5.36
CA THR A 114 15.86 -3.78 -4.99
C THR A 114 16.13 -3.35 -3.55
N GLU A 115 17.31 -3.66 -2.97
CA GLU A 115 17.66 -3.24 -1.61
C GLU A 115 17.69 -1.71 -1.43
N SER A 116 17.96 -0.98 -2.52
CA SER A 116 17.93 0.49 -2.53
C SER A 116 16.53 1.07 -2.75
N GLY A 117 15.51 0.21 -2.86
CA GLY A 117 14.13 0.59 -3.13
C GLY A 117 13.64 0.18 -4.53
N PRO A 118 12.40 0.58 -4.88
CA PRO A 118 11.77 0.24 -6.16
C PRO A 118 12.51 0.89 -7.33
N VAL A 119 12.88 0.11 -8.35
CA VAL A 119 13.57 0.57 -9.56
C VAL A 119 12.73 0.20 -10.76
N GLN A 120 12.44 1.19 -11.61
CA GLN A 120 11.81 0.94 -12.89
C GLN A 120 12.81 0.27 -13.83
N GLN A 121 12.43 -0.88 -14.37
CA GLN A 121 13.21 -1.61 -15.34
C GLN A 121 12.93 -1.11 -16.77
N PRO A 122 13.93 -1.14 -17.67
CA PRO A 122 13.69 -0.90 -19.09
C PRO A 122 12.66 -1.90 -19.61
N LEU A 123 11.72 -1.41 -20.41
CA LEU A 123 10.84 -2.31 -21.17
C LEU A 123 11.71 -2.94 -22.26
N LEU A 124 12.07 -4.21 -22.08
CA LEU A 124 12.69 -5.00 -23.13
C LEU A 124 11.66 -5.14 -24.27
N GLN A 125 11.71 -4.24 -25.24
CA GLN A 125 10.92 -4.38 -26.46
C GLN A 125 11.48 -5.55 -27.25
N ASN A 126 10.65 -6.57 -27.50
CA ASN A 126 10.89 -7.44 -28.63
C ASN A 126 10.83 -6.58 -29.90
N VAL A 127 11.96 -6.50 -30.61
CA VAL A 127 12.19 -5.65 -31.81
C VAL A 127 11.16 -5.89 -32.94
N TYR A 128 10.36 -6.95 -32.83
CA TYR A 128 9.29 -7.32 -33.77
C TYR A 128 7.91 -6.70 -33.47
N ALA A 129 7.70 -6.07 -32.30
CA ALA A 129 6.43 -5.43 -31.97
C ALA A 129 6.45 -3.93 -32.33
N GLY A 130 6.28 -3.62 -33.62
CA GLY A 130 6.26 -2.25 -34.16
C GLY A 130 5.03 -1.41 -33.78
N ARG A 131 4.62 -1.39 -32.51
CA ARG A 131 3.56 -0.48 -32.02
C ARG A 131 4.11 0.52 -31.00
N PRO A 132 3.82 1.82 -31.14
CA PRO A 132 4.02 2.76 -30.05
C PRO A 132 3.18 2.30 -28.86
N GLN A 133 3.80 2.15 -27.69
CA GLN A 133 3.07 1.67 -26.51
C GLN A 133 1.96 2.65 -26.15
N PRO A 134 0.69 2.21 -26.11
CA PRO A 134 -0.42 3.06 -25.73
C PRO A 134 -0.35 3.37 -24.23
N GLY A 135 0.35 4.46 -23.92
CA GLY A 135 0.10 5.40 -22.83
C GLY A 135 0.08 4.84 -21.41
N ARG A 136 1.03 5.31 -20.58
CA ARG A 136 0.95 5.33 -19.10
C ARG A 136 -0.20 6.23 -18.56
N VAL A 137 -1.19 6.56 -19.40
CA VAL A 137 -2.28 7.49 -19.07
C VAL A 137 -3.29 6.79 -18.18
N GLY A 138 -3.38 7.22 -16.91
CA GLY A 138 -4.28 6.63 -15.92
C GLY A 138 -3.61 5.63 -14.98
N ILE A 139 -2.33 5.30 -15.19
CA ILE A 139 -1.61 4.35 -14.34
C ILE A 139 -1.52 4.81 -12.88
N LEU A 140 -1.41 6.12 -12.62
CA LEU A 140 -1.44 6.62 -11.25
C LEU A 140 -2.80 6.41 -10.60
N ALA A 141 -3.89 6.66 -11.32
CA ALA A 141 -5.23 6.41 -10.80
C ALA A 141 -5.39 4.92 -10.45
N ALA A 142 -4.91 4.03 -11.33
CA ALA A 142 -4.94 2.60 -11.09
C ALA A 142 -4.08 2.16 -9.90
N ALA A 143 -2.82 2.60 -9.82
CA ALA A 143 -1.92 2.31 -8.71
C ALA A 143 -2.47 2.85 -7.38
N LEU A 144 -3.08 4.04 -7.39
CA LEU A 144 -3.73 4.61 -6.21
C LEU A 144 -4.96 3.81 -5.78
N SER A 145 -5.82 3.40 -6.71
CA SER A 145 -6.96 2.54 -6.38
C SER A 145 -6.51 1.20 -5.81
N LEU A 146 -5.46 0.58 -6.36
CA LEU A 146 -4.85 -0.60 -5.77
C LEU A 146 -4.32 -0.31 -4.36
N TRP A 147 -3.52 0.74 -4.18
CA TRP A 147 -2.98 1.11 -2.88
C TRP A 147 -4.06 1.34 -1.82
N ARG A 148 -5.21 1.93 -2.20
CA ARG A 148 -6.37 2.08 -1.30
C ARG A 148 -7.01 0.74 -0.97
N ALA A 149 -7.15 -0.16 -1.95
CA ALA A 149 -7.67 -1.51 -1.73
C ALA A 149 -6.76 -2.29 -0.77
N LEU A 150 -5.46 -2.25 -0.99
CA LEU A 150 -4.45 -2.87 -0.11
C LEU A 150 -4.51 -2.27 1.30
N ASN A 151 -4.66 -0.94 1.42
CA ASN A 151 -4.84 -0.28 2.71
C ASN A 151 -6.16 -0.60 3.42
N ALA A 152 -7.21 -0.97 2.68
CA ALA A 152 -8.50 -1.40 3.23
C ALA A 152 -8.47 -2.86 3.67
N ALA A 153 -7.73 -3.71 2.95
CA ALA A 153 -7.51 -5.11 3.28
C ALA A 153 -6.54 -5.32 4.46
N ARG A 154 -5.94 -4.25 5.01
CA ARG A 154 -5.02 -4.34 6.16
C ARG A 154 -5.74 -4.90 7.38
N HIS A 155 -5.43 -6.15 7.72
CA HIS A 155 -5.67 -6.70 9.04
C HIS A 155 -4.51 -6.31 9.96
N TRP A 156 -4.78 -5.46 10.95
CA TRP A 156 -3.80 -4.98 11.95
C TRP A 156 -3.47 -6.02 13.04
N SER A 157 -3.67 -7.31 12.75
CA SER A 157 -3.17 -8.41 13.59
C SER A 157 -1.68 -8.66 13.32
N GLU A 158 -1.01 -9.36 14.23
CA GLU A 158 0.40 -9.78 14.09
C GLU A 158 0.65 -10.38 12.69
N GLY A 159 1.52 -9.73 11.91
CA GLY A 159 1.81 -10.06 10.50
C GLY A 159 1.25 -9.09 9.44
N GLY A 160 0.63 -7.98 9.83
CA GLY A 160 0.03 -7.01 8.91
C GLY A 160 1.00 -6.46 7.84
N LYS A 161 0.54 -6.38 6.59
CA LYS A 161 1.28 -5.77 5.47
C LYS A 161 1.11 -4.25 5.44
N PHE A 162 2.06 -3.53 4.86
CA PHE A 162 2.07 -2.11 4.50
C PHE A 162 1.78 -1.94 3.02
N ALA A 163 0.71 -1.21 2.68
CA ALA A 163 0.54 -0.75 1.31
C ALA A 163 1.50 0.42 1.05
N ALA A 164 2.44 0.21 0.15
CA ALA A 164 3.39 1.22 -0.30
C ALA A 164 2.99 1.69 -1.70
N LEU A 165 2.94 3.00 -1.91
CA LEU A 165 2.82 3.63 -3.22
C LEU A 165 4.15 4.30 -3.57
N THR A 166 4.68 4.04 -4.75
CA THR A 166 6.05 4.44 -5.09
C THR A 166 6.12 5.38 -6.28
N PHE A 167 7.20 6.17 -6.34
CA PHE A 167 7.48 7.11 -7.44
C PHE A 167 8.97 7.15 -7.78
N ASP A 168 9.29 7.31 -9.07
CA ASP A 168 10.63 7.74 -9.51
C ASP A 168 10.74 9.26 -9.32
N ALA A 169 11.54 9.69 -8.35
CA ALA A 169 11.72 11.10 -8.01
C ALA A 169 12.41 11.87 -9.14
N ARG A 170 13.30 11.23 -9.93
CA ARG A 170 13.99 11.87 -11.06
C ARG A 170 13.01 12.21 -12.17
N ALA A 171 12.11 11.28 -12.49
CA ALA A 171 11.06 11.51 -13.48
C ALA A 171 10.14 12.67 -13.07
N LEU A 172 9.73 12.71 -11.79
CA LEU A 172 8.93 13.80 -11.24
C LEU A 172 9.65 15.16 -11.29
N ARG A 173 10.95 15.20 -10.95
CA ARG A 173 11.76 16.44 -11.05
C ARG A 173 11.90 16.94 -12.48
N ALA A 174 12.05 16.03 -13.44
CA ALA A 174 12.12 16.37 -14.86
C ALA A 174 10.77 16.87 -15.43
N GLY A 175 9.70 16.88 -14.63
CA GLY A 175 8.35 17.18 -15.09
C GLY A 175 7.72 16.05 -15.90
N ASP A 176 8.37 14.89 -15.96
CA ASP A 176 7.88 13.70 -16.66
C ASP A 176 6.99 12.87 -15.75
N GLU A 177 5.87 13.46 -15.32
CA GLU A 177 4.86 12.76 -14.51
C GLU A 177 4.22 11.58 -15.25
N LYS A 178 4.29 11.56 -16.58
CA LYS A 178 3.83 10.46 -17.43
C LYS A 178 4.85 9.32 -17.46
N GLY A 179 6.13 9.63 -17.33
CA GLY A 179 7.25 8.70 -17.24
C GLY A 179 7.46 8.13 -15.84
N ALA A 180 7.05 8.81 -14.77
CA ALA A 180 6.98 8.21 -13.45
C ALA A 180 5.98 7.05 -13.48
N LEU A 181 6.45 5.80 -13.38
CA LEU A 181 5.62 4.61 -13.32
C LEU A 181 5.30 4.31 -11.84
N PRO A 182 4.17 4.79 -11.28
CA PRO A 182 3.80 4.48 -9.91
C PRO A 182 3.47 2.99 -9.78
N ALA A 183 3.95 2.39 -8.70
CA ALA A 183 3.62 1.03 -8.31
C ALA A 183 2.99 1.02 -6.93
N ALA A 184 2.03 0.12 -6.73
CA ALA A 184 1.41 -0.12 -5.44
C ALA A 184 1.61 -1.59 -5.07
N LYS A 185 2.18 -1.84 -3.88
CA LYS A 185 2.45 -3.21 -3.40
C LYS A 185 2.15 -3.32 -1.91
N ALA A 186 1.67 -4.49 -1.49
CA ALA A 186 1.58 -4.84 -0.08
C ALA A 186 2.91 -5.48 0.36
N LEU A 187 3.61 -4.81 1.26
CA LEU A 187 4.90 -5.22 1.79
C LEU A 187 4.72 -5.73 3.21
N THR A 188 5.35 -6.84 3.58
CA THR A 188 5.43 -7.28 4.97
C THR A 188 6.15 -6.24 5.83
N GLU A 189 6.03 -6.36 7.16
CA GLU A 189 6.76 -5.48 8.06
C GLU A 189 8.29 -5.56 7.88
N GLU A 190 8.82 -6.75 7.58
CA GLU A 190 10.23 -6.95 7.28
C GLU A 190 10.65 -6.25 5.98
N GLU A 191 9.86 -6.43 4.91
CA GLU A 191 10.14 -5.79 3.63
C GLU A 191 10.11 -4.27 3.73
N ILE A 192 9.11 -3.69 4.40
CA ILE A 192 9.05 -2.23 4.52
C ILE A 192 10.19 -1.67 5.37
N ARG A 193 10.67 -2.40 6.40
CA ARG A 193 11.85 -2.04 7.20
C ARG A 193 13.14 -2.02 6.36
N ASN A 194 13.19 -2.77 5.26
CA ASN A 194 14.31 -2.70 4.33
C ASN A 194 14.36 -1.36 3.60
N TYR A 195 13.23 -0.69 3.42
CA TYR A 195 13.13 0.57 2.69
C TYR A 195 13.01 1.79 3.61
N CYS A 196 12.08 1.76 4.56
CA CYS A 196 11.78 2.87 5.45
C CYS A 196 12.19 2.51 6.88
N LYS A 197 13.40 2.90 7.28
CA LYS A 197 14.05 2.47 8.54
C LYS A 197 13.33 3.01 9.77
N LYS A 198 12.58 4.10 9.63
CA LYS A 198 11.87 4.74 10.74
C LYS A 198 10.41 4.31 10.85
N VAL A 199 9.94 3.35 10.04
CA VAL A 199 8.52 2.93 10.00
C VAL A 199 7.99 2.53 11.38
N ASP A 200 8.76 1.80 12.17
CA ASP A 200 8.38 1.40 13.53
C ASP A 200 8.40 2.54 14.52
N THR A 201 9.35 3.45 14.34
CA THR A 201 9.44 4.66 15.17
C THR A 201 8.21 5.51 14.94
N VAL A 202 7.84 5.76 13.68
CA VAL A 202 6.64 6.52 13.33
C VAL A 202 5.38 5.82 13.85
N GLN A 203 5.26 4.50 13.65
CA GLN A 203 4.09 3.75 14.13
C GLN A 203 3.98 3.80 15.66
N ARG A 204 5.08 3.62 16.40
CA ARG A 204 5.10 3.69 17.87
C ARG A 204 4.72 5.08 18.38
N LEU A 205 5.24 6.14 17.77
CA LEU A 205 4.90 7.53 18.12
C LEU A 205 3.44 7.85 17.81
N LEU A 206 2.92 7.32 16.70
CA LEU A 206 1.52 7.45 16.32
C LEU A 206 0.58 6.72 17.29
N ASP A 207 0.92 5.49 17.67
CA ASP A 207 0.17 4.69 18.64
C ASP A 207 0.16 5.36 20.02
N ALA A 208 1.32 5.86 20.47
CA ALA A 208 1.45 6.59 21.73
C ALA A 208 0.60 7.87 21.73
N ALA A 209 0.69 8.69 20.68
CA ALA A 209 -0.10 9.92 20.58
C ALA A 209 -1.61 9.64 20.58
N ALA A 210 -2.06 8.59 19.88
CA ALA A 210 -3.47 8.18 19.90
C ALA A 210 -3.92 7.71 21.28
N ASN A 211 -3.09 6.93 21.98
CA ASN A 211 -3.37 6.46 23.33
C ASN A 211 -3.44 7.63 24.33
N ASP A 212 -2.54 8.61 24.24
CA ASP A 212 -2.56 9.80 25.09
C ASP A 212 -3.84 10.62 24.89
N VAL A 213 -4.28 10.79 23.63
CA VAL A 213 -5.53 11.50 23.33
C VAL A 213 -6.74 10.71 23.83
N ASN A 214 -6.76 9.39 23.68
CA ASN A 214 -7.82 8.53 24.21
C ASN A 214 -7.90 8.60 25.74
N ALA A 215 -6.74 8.63 26.43
CA ALA A 215 -6.66 8.71 27.88
C ALA A 215 -7.24 10.00 28.47
N LEU A 216 -7.36 11.08 27.67
CA LEU A 216 -8.03 12.31 28.10
C LEU A 216 -9.51 12.09 28.42
N ASN A 217 -10.15 11.05 27.87
CA ASN A 217 -11.56 10.69 28.08
C ASN A 217 -12.52 11.89 27.96
N ARG A 218 -12.30 12.72 26.93
CA ARG A 218 -13.10 13.92 26.66
C ARG A 218 -13.77 13.78 25.30
N PRO A 219 -15.05 14.21 25.15
CA PRO A 219 -15.67 14.32 23.84
C PRO A 219 -14.86 15.23 22.92
N MET A 220 -14.59 14.77 21.71
CA MET A 220 -13.88 15.51 20.67
C MET A 220 -14.55 15.28 19.32
N THR A 221 -14.51 16.29 18.47
CA THR A 221 -14.80 16.10 17.04
C THR A 221 -13.67 15.28 16.38
N PRO A 222 -13.93 14.58 15.27
CA PRO A 222 -12.88 13.88 14.52
C PRO A 222 -11.69 14.76 14.16
N GLN A 223 -11.93 16.04 13.84
CA GLN A 223 -10.91 17.02 13.51
C GLN A 223 -10.04 17.38 14.74
N GLN A 224 -10.66 17.58 15.90
CA GLN A 224 -9.92 17.82 17.15
C GLN A 224 -9.07 16.61 17.54
N TYR A 225 -9.63 15.40 17.41
CA TYR A 225 -8.92 14.15 17.67
C TYR A 225 -7.70 14.03 16.75
N GLY A 226 -7.92 14.11 15.43
CA GLY A 226 -6.85 14.03 14.44
C GLY A 226 -5.76 15.07 14.69
N THR A 227 -6.13 16.34 14.91
CA THR A 227 -5.17 17.41 15.20
C THR A 227 -4.30 17.08 16.41
N LYS A 228 -4.89 16.59 17.51
CA LYS A 228 -4.12 16.24 18.70
C LYS A 228 -3.18 15.05 18.46
N VAL A 229 -3.61 14.06 17.69
CA VAL A 229 -2.76 12.91 17.33
C VAL A 229 -1.58 13.35 16.47
N HIS A 230 -1.81 14.13 15.40
CA HIS A 230 -0.73 14.67 14.56
C HIS A 230 0.28 15.49 15.38
N VAL A 231 -0.21 16.41 16.22
CA VAL A 231 0.65 17.23 17.09
C VAL A 231 1.43 16.37 18.09
N GLY A 232 0.79 15.35 18.67
CA GLY A 232 1.44 14.41 19.58
C GLY A 232 2.54 13.61 18.89
N THR A 233 2.26 13.07 17.70
CA THR A 233 3.26 12.35 16.89
C THR A 233 4.41 13.27 16.50
N ALA A 234 4.12 14.51 16.05
CA ALA A 234 5.13 15.47 15.65
C ALA A 234 6.07 15.86 16.78
N ARG A 235 5.54 16.06 18.00
CA ARG A 235 6.36 16.30 19.20
C ARG A 235 7.29 15.14 19.54
N GLY A 236 6.85 13.91 19.25
CA GLY A 236 7.66 12.71 19.46
C GLY A 236 8.81 12.58 18.46
N VAL A 237 8.65 13.12 17.25
CA VAL A 237 9.70 13.19 16.24
C VAL A 237 10.63 14.37 16.58
N SER A 238 11.64 14.12 17.42
CA SER A 238 12.62 15.11 17.82
C SER A 238 14.04 14.55 17.82
N GLY A 239 15.03 15.39 17.50
CA GLY A 239 16.45 15.06 17.61
C GLY A 239 17.01 14.12 16.53
N ASP A 240 16.20 13.70 15.56
CA ASP A 240 16.64 12.85 14.43
C ASP A 240 16.77 13.71 13.16
N SER A 241 17.99 13.82 12.61
CA SER A 241 18.24 14.59 11.39
C SER A 241 17.54 14.02 10.17
N ASN A 242 17.20 12.73 10.20
CA ASN A 242 16.68 11.97 9.07
C ASN A 242 15.20 11.67 9.21
N LEU A 243 14.56 12.11 10.29
CA LEU A 243 13.13 11.99 10.51
C LEU A 243 12.55 13.34 10.94
N ARG A 244 11.69 13.91 10.10
CA ARG A 244 11.11 15.23 10.31
C ARG A 244 9.59 15.15 10.33
N ALA A 245 8.97 15.80 11.31
CA ALA A 245 7.52 15.91 11.36
C ALA A 245 7.04 17.32 11.01
N GLU A 246 5.88 17.37 10.37
CA GLU A 246 5.19 18.57 9.94
C GLU A 246 6.03 19.59 9.13
N PRO A 247 7.00 19.19 8.27
CA PRO A 247 7.69 20.17 7.43
C PRO A 247 6.68 20.86 6.51
N SER A 248 6.70 22.18 6.53
CA SER A 248 5.93 23.03 5.64
C SER A 248 6.78 23.36 4.42
N LEU A 249 6.37 22.84 3.26
CA LEU A 249 7.12 22.91 2.01
C LEU A 249 6.37 23.80 1.00
N ARG A 250 7.05 24.78 0.40
CA ARG A 250 6.49 25.64 -0.64
C ARG A 250 6.10 24.83 -1.87
N LYS A 251 4.94 25.15 -2.45
CA LYS A 251 4.49 24.63 -3.75
C LYS A 251 5.29 25.31 -4.86
N ILE A 252 6.55 24.96 -4.99
CA ILE A 252 7.38 25.42 -6.10
C ILE A 252 7.09 24.49 -7.29
N LEU A 253 6.63 25.07 -8.41
CA LEU A 253 6.23 24.28 -9.58
C LEU A 253 7.41 23.87 -10.46
N GLN A 254 8.57 24.52 -10.31
CA GLN A 254 9.82 24.24 -11.02
C GLN A 254 11.02 24.49 -10.10
N ALA A 255 11.94 23.53 -9.99
CA ALA A 255 13.23 23.80 -9.36
C ALA A 255 14.08 24.67 -10.30
N ASP A 256 14.78 25.68 -9.77
CA ASP A 256 15.84 26.34 -10.50
C ASP A 256 17.02 25.35 -10.62
N PRO A 257 17.37 24.91 -11.84
CA PRO A 257 18.39 23.89 -12.06
C PRO A 257 19.80 24.35 -11.67
N SER A 258 20.01 25.65 -11.38
CA SER A 258 21.28 26.19 -10.90
C SER A 258 21.48 26.08 -9.38
N MET A 259 20.44 25.70 -8.62
CA MET A 259 20.52 25.60 -7.16
C MET A 259 21.22 24.31 -6.72
N THR A 260 22.12 24.43 -5.73
CA THR A 260 22.63 23.26 -5.00
C THR A 260 21.53 22.60 -4.16
N GLU A 261 21.73 21.33 -3.76
CA GLU A 261 20.78 20.60 -2.92
C GLU A 261 20.44 21.33 -1.61
N ALA A 262 21.45 21.88 -0.92
CA ALA A 262 21.25 22.68 0.29
C ALA A 262 20.48 24.00 0.05
N GLN A 263 20.67 24.63 -1.12
CA GLN A 263 19.93 25.85 -1.49
C GLN A 263 18.48 25.52 -1.83
N ALA A 264 18.24 24.46 -2.59
CA ALA A 264 16.89 23.98 -2.91
C ALA A 264 16.14 23.62 -1.61
N GLU A 265 16.77 22.85 -0.74
CA GLU A 265 16.31 22.51 0.62
C GLU A 265 15.85 23.74 1.41
N LYS A 266 16.73 24.73 1.56
CA LYS A 266 16.45 25.94 2.34
C LYS A 266 15.36 26.82 1.71
N SER A 267 15.33 26.90 0.38
CA SER A 267 14.36 27.72 -0.36
C SER A 267 12.93 27.17 -0.31
N MET A 268 12.80 25.86 -0.09
CA MET A 268 11.52 25.18 -0.06
C MET A 268 10.89 25.16 1.33
N GLU A 269 11.65 25.43 2.39
CA GLU A 269 11.10 25.55 3.73
C GLU A 269 10.29 26.84 3.89
N ALA A 270 9.15 26.70 4.56
CA ALA A 270 8.27 27.80 4.87
C ALA A 270 7.87 27.76 6.34
N PRO A 271 7.60 28.93 6.95
CA PRO A 271 6.88 29.00 8.20
C PRO A 271 5.55 28.24 8.13
N TYR A 272 5.15 27.67 9.27
CA TYR A 272 3.88 26.98 9.41
C TYR A 272 2.71 27.89 9.00
N GLY A 273 1.81 27.38 8.17
CA GLY A 273 0.61 28.09 7.73
C GLY A 273 0.83 29.12 6.63
N GLU A 274 2.05 29.24 6.07
CA GLU A 274 2.30 30.09 4.92
C GLU A 274 1.43 29.65 3.72
N ARG A 275 0.74 30.61 3.09
CA ARG A 275 -0.10 30.35 1.92
C ARG A 275 0.75 29.80 0.77
N GLY A 276 0.25 28.76 0.10
CA GLY A 276 0.96 28.13 -1.01
C GLY A 276 1.99 27.10 -0.56
N THR A 277 1.82 26.50 0.63
CA THR A 277 2.63 25.39 1.12
C THR A 277 1.84 24.09 1.20
N ILE A 278 2.55 22.98 1.34
CA ILE A 278 2.01 21.71 1.84
C ILE A 278 2.67 21.37 3.17
N ARG A 279 1.89 20.79 4.08
CA ARG A 279 2.42 20.13 5.27
C ARG A 279 2.51 18.64 5.01
N ILE A 280 3.70 18.06 5.12
CA ILE A 280 3.88 16.61 5.17
C ILE A 280 3.81 16.18 6.63
N ASP A 281 3.12 15.08 6.97
CA ASP A 281 2.97 14.71 8.38
C ASP A 281 4.29 14.21 8.97
N VAL A 282 4.90 13.18 8.38
CA VAL A 282 6.26 12.75 8.72
C VAL A 282 7.01 12.36 7.46
N LEU A 283 8.28 12.76 7.39
CA LEU A 283 9.18 12.48 6.28
C LEU A 283 10.48 11.87 6.83
N GLU A 284 10.84 10.72 6.30
CA GLU A 284 12.13 10.07 6.52
C GLU A 284 13.02 10.27 5.28
N ASN A 285 14.18 10.88 5.48
CA ASN A 285 15.28 10.83 4.51
C ASN A 285 16.12 9.59 4.84
N VAL A 286 15.99 8.52 4.07
CA VAL A 286 16.61 7.25 4.43
C VAL A 286 18.13 7.40 4.30
N ASP A 287 18.82 7.25 5.44
CA ASP A 287 20.27 7.36 5.54
C ASP A 287 21.02 6.44 4.57
N GLY A 288 22.19 6.92 4.12
CA GLY A 288 23.13 6.14 3.33
C GLY A 288 23.02 6.37 1.82
N ARG A 289 23.25 5.32 1.02
CA ARG A 289 23.32 5.41 -0.45
C ARG A 289 21.97 5.19 -1.15
N SER A 290 20.91 4.91 -0.40
CA SER A 290 19.61 4.47 -0.93
C SER A 290 18.83 5.55 -1.67
N LYS A 291 19.22 6.84 -1.55
CA LYS A 291 18.58 7.97 -2.26
C LYS A 291 17.04 7.88 -2.21
N LEU A 292 16.50 7.46 -1.08
CA LEU A 292 15.10 7.10 -0.90
C LEU A 292 14.47 8.01 0.16
N ILE A 293 13.31 8.56 -0.16
CA ILE A 293 12.49 9.31 0.80
C ILE A 293 11.24 8.50 1.13
N CYS A 294 10.97 8.29 2.41
CA CYS A 294 9.72 7.71 2.87
C CYS A 294 8.82 8.80 3.44
N VAL A 295 7.57 8.86 2.99
CA VAL A 295 6.54 9.77 3.46
C VAL A 295 5.49 8.97 4.20
N TYR A 296 5.24 9.35 5.45
CA TYR A 296 4.17 8.80 6.25
C TYR A 296 3.07 9.84 6.38
N ASP A 297 1.94 9.57 5.73
CA ASP A 297 0.75 10.38 5.84
C ASP A 297 -0.14 9.80 6.93
N ILE A 298 -0.33 10.56 8.01
CA ILE A 298 -1.06 10.10 9.19
C ILE A 298 -2.56 10.25 8.95
N LYS A 299 -3.30 9.20 9.31
CA LYS A 299 -4.77 9.19 9.24
C LYS A 299 -5.38 8.57 10.50
N THR A 300 -6.35 9.28 11.07
CA THR A 300 -7.09 8.84 12.28
C THR A 300 -8.55 8.48 12.00
N GLY A 301 -9.03 8.65 10.77
CA GLY A 301 -10.42 8.33 10.36
C GLY A 301 -10.47 7.85 8.91
N ASP A 302 -11.66 7.59 8.37
CA ASP A 302 -11.81 6.83 7.12
C ASP A 302 -11.43 7.57 5.83
N THR A 303 -11.11 8.87 5.94
CA THR A 303 -10.59 9.64 4.81
C THR A 303 -9.28 9.03 4.30
N ARG A 304 -9.16 8.93 2.98
CA ARG A 304 -7.97 8.44 2.27
C ARG A 304 -7.30 9.56 1.50
N LEU A 305 -6.04 9.37 1.13
CA LEU A 305 -5.34 10.30 0.24
C LEU A 305 -6.00 10.36 -1.15
N THR A 306 -6.17 11.59 -1.66
CA THR A 306 -6.65 11.85 -3.03
C THR A 306 -5.50 11.79 -4.03
N GLU A 307 -5.82 11.61 -5.31
CA GLU A 307 -4.80 11.60 -6.38
C GLU A 307 -4.05 12.92 -6.46
N ALA A 308 -4.79 14.04 -6.44
CA ALA A 308 -4.21 15.37 -6.44
C ALA A 308 -3.25 15.58 -5.27
N ARG A 309 -3.61 15.10 -4.07
CA ARG A 309 -2.77 15.20 -2.89
C ARG A 309 -1.50 14.36 -3.01
N ILE A 310 -1.60 13.15 -3.56
CA ILE A 310 -0.45 12.26 -3.76
C ILE A 310 0.51 12.83 -4.80
N ARG A 311 0.00 13.33 -5.94
CA ARG A 311 0.84 14.00 -6.95
C ARG A 311 1.58 15.19 -6.34
N GLU A 312 0.85 16.00 -5.57
CA GLU A 312 1.40 17.17 -4.90
C GLU A 312 2.50 16.80 -3.90
N ILE A 313 2.25 15.82 -3.03
CA ILE A 313 3.25 15.30 -2.07
C ILE A 313 4.48 14.77 -2.83
N ALA A 314 4.29 13.85 -3.77
CA ALA A 314 5.39 13.20 -4.47
C ALA A 314 6.25 14.21 -5.23
N ARG A 315 5.64 15.16 -5.93
CA ARG A 315 6.35 16.20 -6.68
C ARG A 315 7.13 17.14 -5.78
N ILE A 316 6.52 17.63 -4.70
CA ILE A 316 7.19 18.57 -3.79
C ILE A 316 8.32 17.88 -3.04
N VAL A 317 8.14 16.63 -2.63
CA VAL A 317 9.21 15.84 -2.01
C VAL A 317 10.35 15.59 -3.00
N ALA A 318 10.04 15.25 -4.26
CA ALA A 318 11.05 15.02 -5.28
C ALA A 318 11.90 16.28 -5.54
N LEU A 319 11.28 17.47 -5.56
CA LEU A 319 11.96 18.75 -5.72
C LEU A 319 12.79 19.13 -4.47
N ARG A 320 12.28 18.80 -3.28
CA ARG A 320 12.94 19.11 -2.00
C ARG A 320 14.21 18.31 -1.74
N TYR A 321 14.28 17.10 -2.29
CA TYR A 321 15.40 16.18 -2.16
C TYR A 321 15.94 15.85 -3.57
N PRO A 322 16.66 16.77 -4.23
CA PRO A 322 17.14 16.56 -5.59
C PRO A 322 18.14 15.40 -5.72
N GLY A 323 18.81 14.99 -4.65
CA GLY A 323 19.63 13.79 -4.59
C GLY A 323 18.85 12.48 -4.48
N SER A 324 17.54 12.52 -4.20
CA SER A 324 16.70 11.32 -4.10
C SER A 324 16.37 10.74 -5.47
N ASP A 325 16.44 9.42 -5.61
CA ASP A 325 16.01 8.71 -6.81
C ASP A 325 14.57 8.22 -6.66
N ARG A 326 14.09 7.97 -5.43
CA ARG A 326 12.82 7.27 -5.17
C ARG A 326 12.05 7.88 -4.01
N ILE A 327 10.73 7.73 -4.07
CA ILE A 327 9.81 8.08 -2.99
C ILE A 327 8.89 6.90 -2.72
N ILE A 328 8.68 6.58 -1.44
CA ILE A 328 7.62 5.68 -0.97
C ILE A 328 6.65 6.48 -0.11
N ILE A 329 5.36 6.37 -0.39
CA ILE A 329 4.28 6.96 0.39
C ILE A 329 3.50 5.84 1.11
N ILE A 330 3.30 6.03 2.41
CA ILE A 330 2.61 5.10 3.31
C ILE A 330 1.50 5.85 4.03
N GLU A 331 0.30 5.27 4.08
CA GLU A 331 -0.76 5.74 4.96
C GLU A 331 -0.56 5.06 6.32
N SER A 332 -0.24 5.86 7.34
CA SER A 332 0.00 5.38 8.70
C SER A 332 -1.22 5.68 9.56
N ARG A 333 -1.70 4.66 10.28
CA ARG A 333 -2.87 4.75 11.15
C ARG A 333 -2.52 4.23 12.53
N PRO A 334 -3.04 4.81 13.62
CA PRO A 334 -2.83 4.26 14.94
C PRO A 334 -3.32 2.81 15.01
N ARG A 335 -2.45 1.91 15.48
CA ARG A 335 -2.83 0.58 15.95
C ARG A 335 -3.42 0.77 17.33
N ILE A 336 -4.69 1.13 17.36
CA ILE A 336 -5.43 1.08 18.61
C ILE A 336 -5.48 -0.40 18.97
N LEU A 337 -4.64 -0.82 19.93
CA LEU A 337 -4.74 -2.13 20.54
C LEU A 337 -6.21 -2.27 20.92
N ARG A 338 -6.96 -3.14 20.22
CA ARG A 338 -8.21 -3.68 20.74
C ARG A 338 -7.84 -4.57 21.94
N ARG A 339 -7.35 -3.95 23.01
CA ARG A 339 -7.42 -4.52 24.35
C ARG A 339 -8.80 -4.11 24.85
N LEU A 340 -9.67 -5.13 24.93
CA LEU A 340 -10.94 -5.16 25.64
C LEU A 340 -12.14 -4.51 24.92
N LYS A 341 -12.87 -5.33 24.16
CA LYS A 341 -14.23 -5.73 24.54
C LYS A 341 -14.43 -7.21 24.24
#